data_AF-A0AAV0RC14-F1
#
_entry.id   AF-A0AAV0RC14-F1
#
_cell.length_a   1.000
_cell.length_b   1.000
_cell.length_c   1.000
_cell.angle_alpha   90.00
_cell.angle_beta   90.00
_cell.angle_gamma   90.00
#
_symmetry.space_group_name_H-M   'P 1'
#
loop_
_entity.id
_entity.type
_entity.pdbx_description
1 polymer ?
#
loop_
_entity_poly.entity_id
_entity_poly.type
_entity_poly.pdbx_seq_one_letter_code
_entity_poly.pdbx_strand_id
1 'polypeptide(L)'
;MAEPDQPRHHKVSAFTDYIKGLSPSNLDMELRMLQIIDDNDEDSNDDDPEDVETKPELIAIQCLFDYFIHEISSRNNFEFIQALIRLFLKIHGETVRRQPSLQDQAKKLLEIQSAAWQKIDKLFQNTRCMVTFLSNSQF
;
A
#
# COMPACT_ATOMS: atom_id res chain seq x y z
N MET A 1 3.23 18.29 -25.08
CA MET A 1 3.63 16.88 -25.32
C MET A 1 4.51 16.49 -24.15
N ALA A 2 3.97 15.77 -23.17
CA ALA A 2 4.75 15.22 -22.07
C ALA A 2 5.37 13.90 -22.56
N GLU A 3 6.69 13.73 -22.41
CA GLU A 3 7.36 12.46 -22.63
C GLU A 3 6.76 11.37 -21.72
N PRO A 4 6.65 10.11 -22.18
CA PRO A 4 6.17 9.04 -21.34
C PRO A 4 7.19 8.74 -20.23
N ASP A 5 6.70 8.62 -19.00
CA ASP A 5 7.42 8.29 -17.76
C ASP A 5 7.93 6.82 -17.74
N GLN A 6 8.58 6.41 -18.82
CA GLN A 6 8.89 5.03 -19.19
C GLN A 6 9.85 4.29 -18.22
N PRO A 7 10.85 4.93 -17.56
CA PRO A 7 11.76 4.20 -16.67
C PRO A 7 11.14 3.86 -15.30
N ARG A 8 10.12 4.59 -14.84
CA ARG A 8 9.45 4.31 -13.56
C ARG A 8 8.45 3.15 -13.69
N HIS A 9 7.68 3.11 -14.77
CA HIS A 9 6.73 2.03 -15.03
C HIS A 9 7.40 0.64 -15.14
N HIS A 10 8.55 0.54 -15.81
CA HIS A 10 9.29 -0.72 -15.92
C HIS A 10 9.76 -1.24 -14.55
N LYS A 11 10.23 -0.35 -13.68
CA LYS A 11 10.68 -0.71 -12.32
C LYS A 11 9.53 -1.21 -11.45
N VAL A 12 8.36 -0.55 -11.53
CA VAL A 12 7.18 -0.97 -10.78
C VAL A 12 6.68 -2.33 -11.27
N SER A 13 6.57 -2.55 -12.59
CA SER A 13 6.14 -3.83 -13.14
C SER A 13 7.07 -4.98 -12.73
N ALA A 14 8.39 -4.78 -12.83
CA ALA A 14 9.36 -5.79 -12.44
C ALA A 14 9.26 -6.15 -10.94
N PHE A 15 9.01 -5.15 -10.08
CA PHE A 15 8.78 -5.39 -8.65
C PHE A 15 7.47 -6.14 -8.41
N THR A 16 6.38 -5.78 -9.09
CA THR A 16 5.10 -6.50 -9.00
C THR A 16 5.27 -7.97 -9.40
N ASP A 17 6.01 -8.24 -10.48
CA ASP A 17 6.27 -9.59 -10.97
C ASP A 17 7.12 -10.39 -9.96
N TYR A 18 8.13 -9.77 -9.37
CA TYR A 18 8.92 -10.37 -8.29
C TYR A 18 8.04 -10.76 -7.09
N ILE A 19 7.27 -9.82 -6.54
CA ILE A 19 6.43 -10.07 -5.36
C ILE A 19 5.36 -11.14 -5.65
N LYS A 20 4.77 -11.15 -6.85
CA LYS A 20 3.82 -12.20 -7.25
C LYS A 20 4.46 -13.57 -7.45
N GLY A 21 5.77 -13.61 -7.75
CA GLY A 21 6.54 -14.84 -7.88
C GLY A 21 6.90 -15.48 -6.54
N LEU A 22 6.81 -14.74 -5.43
CA LEU A 22 7.09 -15.27 -4.10
C LEU A 22 5.99 -16.21 -3.61
N SER A 23 6.39 -17.24 -2.86
CA SER A 23 5.42 -18.00 -2.06
C SER A 23 4.82 -17.09 -0.98
N PRO A 24 3.58 -17.35 -0.51
CA PRO A 24 2.98 -16.55 0.56
C PRO A 24 3.86 -16.45 1.82
N SER A 25 4.58 -17.53 2.17
CA SER A 25 5.53 -17.53 3.30
C SER A 25 6.79 -16.71 3.06
N ASN A 26 7.31 -16.69 1.83
CA ASN A 26 8.49 -15.87 1.50
C ASN A 26 8.14 -14.39 1.51
N LEU A 27 7.00 -14.03 0.92
CA LEU A 27 6.50 -12.65 0.95
C LEU A 27 6.32 -12.14 2.39
N ASP A 28 5.70 -12.96 3.23
CA ASP A 28 5.49 -12.65 4.64
C ASP A 28 6.83 -12.49 5.40
N MET A 29 7.81 -13.34 5.11
CA MET A 29 9.15 -13.23 5.69
C MET A 29 9.86 -11.94 5.25
N GLU A 30 9.89 -11.65 3.94
CA GLU A 30 10.54 -10.45 3.41
C GLU A 30 9.94 -9.16 3.96
N LEU A 31 8.61 -9.08 4.09
CA LEU A 31 7.98 -7.92 4.72
C LEU A 31 8.36 -7.80 6.20
N ARG A 32 8.41 -8.90 6.95
CA ARG A 32 8.83 -8.84 8.37
C ARG A 32 10.29 -8.44 8.56
N MET A 33 11.17 -8.73 7.60
CA MET A 33 12.57 -8.30 7.66
C MET A 33 12.72 -6.77 7.68
N LEU A 34 11.69 -6.02 7.25
CA LEU A 34 11.66 -4.55 7.29
C LEU A 34 11.08 -3.99 8.60
N GLN A 35 10.75 -4.84 9.59
CA GLN A 35 10.23 -4.34 10.86
C GLN A 35 11.31 -3.58 11.63
N ILE A 36 11.00 -2.32 11.95
CA ILE A 36 11.84 -1.51 12.83
C ILE A 36 11.55 -1.95 14.26
N ILE A 37 12.54 -2.57 14.90
CA ILE A 37 12.52 -2.90 16.32
C ILE A 37 13.01 -1.64 17.04
N ASP A 38 12.12 -0.99 17.80
CA ASP A 38 12.56 -0.05 18.84
C ASP A 38 13.23 -0.91 19.90
N ASP A 39 14.56 -1.00 19.87
CA ASP A 39 15.30 -1.33 21.08
C ASP A 39 14.96 -0.18 22.05
N ASN A 40 14.31 -0.51 23.17
CA ASN A 40 13.99 0.45 24.23
C ASN A 40 15.27 0.91 24.92
N ASP A 41 16.19 1.51 24.18
CA ASP A 41 17.33 2.19 24.76
C ASP A 41 16.84 3.56 25.22
N GLU A 42 16.21 3.54 26.40
CA GLU A 42 16.07 4.70 27.30
C GLU A 42 17.44 5.37 27.60
N ASP A 43 18.55 4.82 27.10
CA ASP A 43 19.94 5.29 27.22
C ASP A 43 20.55 5.87 25.93
N SER A 44 19.81 5.96 24.82
CA SER A 44 20.27 6.74 23.67
C SER A 44 19.78 8.18 23.82
N ASN A 45 20.71 9.15 23.82
CA ASN A 45 20.39 10.57 23.89
C ASN A 45 19.51 10.96 22.69
N ASP A 46 18.20 10.98 22.90
CA ASP A 46 17.11 11.27 21.96
C ASP A 46 17.12 12.71 21.38
N ASP A 47 18.23 13.44 21.55
CA ASP A 47 18.41 14.83 21.11
C ASP A 47 19.19 14.96 19.79
N ASP A 48 19.54 13.86 19.11
CA ASP A 48 20.21 13.92 17.80
C ASP A 48 19.22 13.62 16.65
N PRO A 49 18.63 14.65 15.99
CA PRO A 49 17.64 14.48 14.94
C PRO A 49 18.16 13.83 13.65
N GLU A 50 19.47 13.55 13.54
CA GLU A 50 20.08 12.98 12.34
C GLU A 50 20.00 11.44 12.23
N ASP A 51 19.67 10.70 13.29
CA ASP A 51 19.74 9.21 13.26
C ASP A 51 18.40 8.53 12.88
N VAL A 52 17.28 9.25 12.90
CA VAL A 52 15.96 8.69 12.54
C VAL A 52 15.73 8.70 11.02
N GLU A 53 16.30 9.67 10.29
CA GLU A 53 16.09 9.82 8.84
C GLU A 53 16.90 8.84 7.97
N THR A 54 17.84 8.09 8.56
CA THR A 54 18.78 7.26 7.80
C THR A 54 18.59 5.74 7.95
N LYS A 55 17.54 5.29 8.65
CA LYS A 55 17.27 3.85 8.80
C LYS A 55 16.83 3.26 7.45
N PRO A 56 17.59 2.31 6.86
CA PRO A 56 17.29 1.76 5.53
C PRO A 56 15.92 1.08 5.48
N GLU A 57 15.44 0.54 6.59
CA GLU A 57 14.10 -0.04 6.75
C GLU A 57 13.02 1.02 6.61
N LEU A 58 13.22 2.22 7.19
CA LEU A 58 12.26 3.32 7.08
C LEU A 58 12.13 3.76 5.62
N ILE A 59 13.25 3.89 4.91
CA ILE A 59 13.29 4.22 3.48
C ILE A 59 12.58 3.12 2.67
N ALA A 60 12.79 1.85 2.99
CA ALA A 60 12.12 0.74 2.31
C ALA A 60 10.60 0.77 2.53
N ILE A 61 10.14 1.07 3.75
CA ILE A 61 8.71 1.25 4.08
C ILE A 61 8.13 2.43 3.29
N GLN A 62 8.84 3.55 3.18
CA GLN A 62 8.41 4.70 2.37
C GLN A 62 8.30 4.34 0.88
N CYS A 63 9.26 3.56 0.35
CA CYS A 63 9.21 3.08 -1.03
C CYS A 63 8.02 2.15 -1.28
N LEU A 64 7.67 1.30 -0.31
CA LEU A 64 6.49 0.44 -0.38
C LEU A 64 5.19 1.26 -0.44
N PHE A 65 5.09 2.35 0.32
CA PHE A 65 3.95 3.28 0.20
C PHE A 65 3.85 3.90 -1.20
N ASP A 66 4.96 4.38 -1.76
CA ASP A 66 4.98 4.97 -3.10
C ASP A 66 4.59 3.95 -4.16
N TYR A 67 5.04 2.69 -4.02
CA TYR A 67 4.61 1.57 -4.85
C TYR A 67 3.09 1.32 -4.76
N PHE A 68 2.52 1.27 -3.56
CA PHE A 68 1.07 1.08 -3.38
C PHE A 68 0.26 2.23 -4.00
N ILE A 69 0.70 3.47 -3.79
CA ILE A 69 0.09 4.66 -4.38
C ILE A 69 0.09 4.56 -5.90
N HIS A 70 1.21 4.16 -6.51
CA HIS A 70 1.33 3.98 -7.94
C HIS A 70 0.41 2.88 -8.49
N GLU A 71 0.40 1.69 -7.87
CA GLU A 71 -0.40 0.55 -8.36
C GLU A 71 -1.91 0.81 -8.25
N ILE A 72 -2.39 1.41 -7.15
CA ILE A 72 -3.81 1.76 -7.03
C ILE A 72 -4.18 2.84 -8.04
N SER A 73 -3.33 3.85 -8.24
CA SER A 73 -3.56 4.91 -9.22
C SER A 73 -3.63 4.36 -10.64
N SER A 74 -2.83 3.33 -10.93
CA SER A 74 -2.81 2.60 -12.20
C SER A 74 -4.01 1.67 -12.40
N ARG A 75 -4.83 1.46 -11.36
CA ARG A 75 -6.01 0.59 -11.35
C ARG A 75 -5.72 -0.86 -11.80
N ASN A 76 -4.50 -1.32 -11.55
CA ASN A 76 -4.09 -2.67 -11.88
C ASN A 76 -4.03 -3.52 -10.61
N ASN A 77 -4.17 -4.85 -10.76
CA ASN A 77 -3.93 -5.82 -9.68
C ASN A 77 -4.67 -5.54 -8.36
N PHE A 78 -5.85 -4.90 -8.40
CA PHE A 78 -6.46 -4.28 -7.22
C PHE A 78 -6.62 -5.24 -6.04
N GLU A 79 -7.12 -6.46 -6.28
CA GLU A 79 -7.27 -7.48 -5.23
C GLU A 79 -5.93 -7.81 -4.56
N PHE A 80 -4.90 -8.10 -5.38
CA PHE A 80 -3.56 -8.43 -4.90
C PHE A 80 -2.94 -7.29 -4.11
N ILE A 81 -3.02 -6.06 -4.63
CA ILE A 81 -2.47 -4.88 -3.98
C ILE A 81 -3.21 -4.58 -2.67
N GLN A 82 -4.53 -4.75 -2.62
CA GLN A 82 -5.28 -4.62 -1.38
C GLN A 82 -4.88 -5.70 -0.34
N ALA A 83 -4.66 -6.94 -0.76
CA ALA A 83 -4.18 -8.00 0.13
C ALA A 83 -2.78 -7.69 0.67
N LEU A 84 -1.90 -7.20 -0.20
CA LEU A 84 -0.53 -6.81 0.15
C LEU A 84 -0.51 -5.62 1.12
N ILE A 85 -1.32 -4.59 0.90
CA ILE A 85 -1.47 -3.45 1.81
C ILE A 85 -1.96 -3.92 3.19
N ARG A 86 -2.93 -4.84 3.25
CA ARG A 86 -3.40 -5.40 4.52
C ARG A 86 -2.28 -6.11 5.28
N LEU A 87 -1.47 -6.92 4.58
CA LEU A 87 -0.34 -7.62 5.19
C LEU A 87 0.73 -6.62 5.68
N PHE A 88 1.10 -5.66 4.83
CA PHE A 88 2.04 -4.61 5.15
C PHE A 88 1.62 -3.81 6.40
N LEU A 89 0.36 -3.34 6.46
CA LEU A 89 -0.14 -2.59 7.63
C LEU A 89 -0.27 -3.48 8.87
N LYS A 90 -0.50 -4.79 8.72
CA LYS A 90 -0.47 -5.72 9.86
C LYS A 90 0.94 -5.84 10.46
N ILE A 91 1.98 -5.78 9.62
CA ILE A 91 3.38 -5.94 10.02
C ILE A 91 3.99 -4.63 10.52
N HIS A 92 3.73 -3.51 9.82
CA HIS A 92 4.37 -2.20 10.07
C HIS A 92 3.40 -1.14 10.63
N GLY A 93 2.16 -1.50 10.96
CA GLY A 93 1.12 -0.53 11.34
C GLY A 93 1.49 0.31 12.55
N GLU A 94 2.20 -0.26 13.52
CA GLU A 94 2.67 0.49 14.69
C GLU A 94 3.78 1.49 14.33
N THR A 95 4.73 1.09 13.47
CA THR A 95 5.76 1.99 12.90
C THR A 95 5.12 3.14 12.14
N VAL A 96 4.14 2.85 11.27
CA VAL A 96 3.38 3.87 10.52
C VAL A 96 2.66 4.83 11.45
N ARG A 97 2.13 4.34 12.58
CA ARG A 97 1.45 5.16 13.58
C ARG A 97 2.42 6.09 14.32
N ARG A 98 3.65 5.66 14.57
CA ARG A 98 4.66 6.46 15.32
C ARG A 98 5.38 7.49 14.45
N GLN A 99 5.62 7.19 13.18
CA GLN A 99 6.45 8.02 12.30
C GLN A 99 5.61 9.03 11.49
N PRO A 100 5.75 10.35 11.70
CA PRO A 100 4.92 11.36 11.02
C PRO A 100 4.99 11.31 9.49
N SER A 101 6.19 11.08 8.92
CA SER A 101 6.39 10.97 7.47
C SER A 101 5.57 9.82 6.85
N LEU A 102 5.47 8.69 7.55
CA LEU A 102 4.67 7.54 7.12
C LEU A 102 3.16 7.79 7.27
N GLN A 103 2.74 8.56 8.28
CA GLN A 103 1.33 8.92 8.47
C GLN A 103 0.81 9.72 7.26
N ASP A 104 1.61 10.64 6.73
CA ASP A 104 1.21 11.46 5.57
C ASP A 104 1.11 10.63 4.29
N GLN A 105 2.04 9.68 4.06
CA GLN A 105 1.91 8.72 2.98
C GLN A 105 0.69 7.79 3.15
N ALA A 106 0.39 7.36 4.38
CA ALA A 106 -0.78 6.54 4.67
C ALA A 106 -2.10 7.28 4.41
N LYS A 107 -2.19 8.57 4.77
CA LYS A 107 -3.36 9.42 4.44
C LYS A 107 -3.53 9.54 2.93
N LYS A 108 -2.46 9.82 2.19
CA LYS A 108 -2.49 9.90 0.72
C LYS A 108 -2.92 8.57 0.09
N LEU A 109 -2.40 7.45 0.59
CA LEU A 109 -2.81 6.11 0.13
C LEU A 109 -4.30 5.86 0.40
N LEU A 110 -4.80 6.25 1.59
CA LEU A 110 -6.21 6.11 1.96
C LEU A 110 -7.12 6.90 1.03
N GLU A 111 -6.78 8.13 0.69
CA GLU A 111 -7.57 8.97 -0.23
C GLU A 111 -7.71 8.31 -1.61
N ILE A 112 -6.59 7.85 -2.18
CA ILE A 112 -6.56 7.20 -3.49
C ILE A 112 -7.33 5.88 -3.47
N GLN A 113 -7.13 5.07 -2.42
CA GLN A 113 -7.85 3.81 -2.24
C GLN A 113 -9.36 4.05 -2.11
N SER A 114 -9.77 5.03 -1.31
CA SER A 114 -11.18 5.34 -1.08
C SER A 114 -11.86 5.77 -2.38
N ALA A 115 -11.19 6.62 -3.17
CA ALA A 115 -11.71 7.05 -4.46
C ALA A 115 -11.82 5.89 -5.48
N ALA A 116 -10.88 4.94 -5.47
CA ALA A 116 -10.94 3.75 -6.29
C ALA A 116 -12.10 2.83 -5.85
N TRP A 117 -12.22 2.58 -4.55
CA TRP A 117 -13.27 1.73 -3.97
C TRP A 117 -14.68 2.28 -4.20
N GLN A 118 -14.90 3.59 -4.00
CA GLN A 118 -16.20 4.21 -4.20
C GLN A 118 -16.74 4.03 -5.64
N LYS A 119 -15.86 4.04 -6.64
CA LYS A 119 -16.24 3.78 -8.04
C LYS A 119 -16.71 2.34 -8.23
N ILE A 120 -15.97 1.38 -7.65
CA ILE A 120 -16.28 -0.04 -7.71
C ILE A 120 -17.61 -0.32 -6.98
N ASP A 121 -17.75 0.17 -5.75
CA ASP A 121 -18.96 0.01 -4.95
C ASP A 121 -20.19 0.59 -5.68
N LYS A 122 -20.10 1.80 -6.23
CA LYS A 122 -21.20 2.40 -7.01
C LYS A 122 -21.63 1.52 -8.18
N LEU A 123 -20.69 0.91 -8.90
CA LEU A 123 -21.01 0.00 -10.01
C LEU A 123 -21.71 -1.27 -9.51
N PHE A 124 -21.23 -1.86 -8.41
CA PHE A 124 -21.87 -3.02 -7.79
C PHE A 124 -23.28 -2.70 -7.30
N GLN A 125 -23.49 -1.58 -6.60
CA GLN A 125 -24.80 -1.18 -6.10
C GLN A 125 -25.78 -0.94 -7.26
N ASN A 126 -25.36 -0.19 -8.29
CA ASN A 126 -26.20 0.06 -9.46
C ASN A 126 -26.60 -1.24 -10.16
N THR A 127 -25.65 -2.14 -10.37
CA THR A 127 -25.91 -3.44 -11.01
C THR A 127 -26.86 -4.28 -10.16
N ARG A 128 -26.65 -4.34 -8.84
CA ARG A 128 -27.52 -5.07 -7.91
C ARG A 128 -28.95 -4.55 -7.92
N CYS A 129 -29.13 -3.23 -7.91
CA CYS A 129 -30.45 -2.59 -7.98
C CYS A 129 -31.16 -2.95 -9.30
N MET A 130 -30.45 -2.86 -10.43
CA MET A 130 -31.00 -3.23 -11.74
C MET A 130 -31.40 -4.71 -11.81
N VAL A 131 -30.55 -5.62 -11.35
CA VAL A 131 -30.85 -7.06 -11.31
C VAL A 131 -32.07 -7.33 -10.44
N THR A 132 -32.15 -6.71 -9.27
CA THR A 132 -33.29 -6.87 -8.34
C THR A 132 -34.58 -6.33 -8.94
N PHE A 133 -34.53 -5.19 -9.63
CA PHE A 133 -35.68 -4.62 -10.33
C PHE A 133 -36.19 -5.58 -11.41
N LEU A 134 -35.29 -6.07 -12.28
CA LEU A 134 -35.64 -6.97 -13.38
C LEU A 134 -36.09 -8.35 -12.89
N SER A 135 -35.50 -8.90 -11.82
CA SER A 135 -35.88 -10.21 -11.27
C SER A 135 -37.24 -10.20 -10.59
N ASN A 136 -37.64 -9.06 -10.03
CA ASN A 136 -38.93 -8.88 -9.35
C ASN A 136 -40.01 -8.26 -10.25
N SER A 137 -39.68 -7.99 -11.52
CA SER A 137 -40.64 -7.61 -12.54
C SER A 137 -41.47 -8.83 -12.91
N GLN A 138 -42.54 -9.09 -12.16
CA GLN A 138 -43.58 -10.02 -12.60
C GLN A 138 -44.36 -9.35 -13.73
N PHE A 139 -44.21 -9.87 -14.94
CA PHE A 139 -45.20 -9.71 -16.01
C PHE A 139 -46.40 -10.58 -15.73
#